data_AF-A0A660XD57-F1
#
_entry.id   AF-A0A660XD57-F1
#
_cell.length_a   1.000
_cell.length_b   1.000
_cell.length_c   1.000
_cell.angle_alpha   90.00
_cell.angle_beta   90.00
_cell.angle_gamma   90.00
#
_symmetry.space_group_name_H-M   'P 1'
#
loop_
_entity.id
_entity.type
_entity.pdbx_description
1 polymer ?
#
loop_
_entity_poly.entity_id
_entity_poly.type
_entity_poly.pdbx_seq_one_letter_code
_entity_poly.pdbx_strand_id
1 'polypeptide(L)'
;QLTADIFGLPTVRPHVYEASGLGAAIDAAVGIGLHPDFKTADNEMTHPGDIFEPDIKTHEIYDNLYKNVYCKMYARVRPLYKTIRSITNM
;
A
#
# COMPACT_ATOMS: atom_id res chain seq x y z
N GLN A 1 8.48 -5.08 6.98
CA GLN A 1 9.69 -5.63 6.33
C GLN A 1 9.50 -5.87 4.84
N LEU A 2 8.81 -6.92 4.37
CA LEU A 2 8.72 -7.24 2.93
C LEU A 2 8.30 -6.05 2.03
N THR A 3 7.27 -5.30 2.41
CA THR A 3 6.82 -4.11 1.68
C THR A 3 7.87 -2.99 1.68
N ALA A 4 8.52 -2.73 2.81
CA ALA A 4 9.62 -1.77 2.89
C ALA A 4 10.76 -2.16 1.95
N ASP A 5 11.15 -3.44 1.97
CA ASP A 5 12.24 -3.94 1.15
C ASP A 5 11.88 -3.90 -0.34
N ILE A 6 10.66 -4.25 -0.75
CA ILE A 6 10.26 -4.16 -2.16
C ILE A 6 10.24 -2.71 -2.66
N PHE A 7 9.71 -1.77 -1.87
CA PHE A 7 9.55 -0.37 -2.29
C PHE A 7 10.77 0.51 -2.02
N GLY A 8 11.71 0.07 -1.18
CA GLY A 8 12.89 0.85 -0.78
C GLY A 8 12.56 2.07 0.09
N LEU A 9 11.41 2.06 0.75
CA LEU A 9 10.91 3.17 1.57
C LEU A 9 10.58 2.67 2.98
N PRO A 10 10.77 3.50 4.03
CA PRO A 10 10.28 3.18 5.36
C PRO A 10 8.77 2.92 5.31
N THR A 11 8.34 1.75 5.79
CA THR A 11 6.91 1.44 5.90
C THR A 11 6.50 1.41 7.35
N VAL A 12 5.55 2.27 7.70
CA VAL A 12 4.84 2.17 8.97
C VAL A 12 3.84 1.04 8.85
N ARG A 13 3.84 0.09 9.78
CA ARG A 13 2.72 -0.83 9.95
C ARG A 13 1.82 -0.24 11.03
N PRO A 14 0.67 0.35 10.68
CA PRO A 14 -0.27 0.80 11.69
C PRO A 14 -0.73 -0.42 12.49
N HIS A 15 -0.82 -0.28 13.82
CA HIS A 15 -1.27 -1.35 14.70
C HIS A 15 -2.79 -1.60 14.59
N VAL A 16 -3.52 -0.76 13.85
CA VAL A 16 -4.99 -0.78 13.73
C VAL A 16 -5.42 -1.36 12.39
N TYR A 17 -6.28 -2.38 12.45
CA TYR A 17 -6.59 -3.34 11.38
C TYR A 17 -7.66 -2.90 10.37
N GLU A 18 -8.23 -1.69 10.45
CA GLU A 18 -9.24 -1.20 9.50
C GLU A 18 -9.09 0.30 9.24
N ALA A 19 -8.25 0.67 8.27
CA ALA A 19 -8.04 2.07 7.87
C ALA A 19 -9.35 2.77 7.46
N SER A 20 -10.25 2.04 6.80
CA SER A 20 -11.55 2.58 6.36
C SER A 20 -12.51 2.85 7.53
N GLY A 21 -12.55 1.96 8.53
CA GLY A 21 -13.40 2.13 9.71
C GLY A 21 -12.93 3.29 10.59
N LEU A 22 -11.61 3.43 10.76
CA LEU A 22 -11.02 4.56 11.46
C LEU A 22 -11.28 5.89 10.74
N GLY A 23 -11.18 5.92 9.41
CA GLY A 23 -11.53 7.11 8.62
C GLY A 23 -12.99 7.54 8.82
N ALA A 24 -13.94 6.60 8.76
CA ALA A 24 -15.35 6.88 9.02
C ALA A 24 -15.59 7.40 10.45
N ALA A 25 -14.84 6.89 11.44
CA ALA A 25 -14.93 7.35 12.82
C ALA A 25 -14.36 8.78 12.99
N ILE A 26 -13.25 9.11 12.31
CA ILE A 26 -12.68 10.47 12.28
C ILE A 26 -13.69 11.45 11.66
N ASP A 27 -14.27 11.09 10.51
CA ASP A 27 -15.30 11.90 9.84
C ASP A 27 -16.49 12.16 10.76
N ALA A 28 -16.97 11.12 11.45
CA ALA A 28 -18.05 11.23 12.42
C ALA A 28 -17.67 12.13 13.60
N ALA A 29 -16.46 11.98 14.15
CA ALA A 29 -16.01 12.73 15.32
C ALA A 29 -15.85 14.23 15.03
N VAL A 30 -15.35 14.60 13.84
CA VAL A 30 -15.33 15.99 13.39
C VAL A 30 -16.76 16.48 13.09
N GLY A 31 -17.57 15.65 12.43
CA GLY A 31 -18.95 15.99 12.05
C GLY A 31 -19.88 16.27 13.23
N ILE A 32 -19.66 15.62 14.39
CA ILE A 32 -20.40 15.88 15.64
C ILE A 32 -19.73 16.92 16.56
N GLY A 33 -18.59 17.48 16.14
CA GLY A 33 -17.83 18.47 16.92
C GLY A 33 -17.09 17.89 18.14
N LEU A 34 -16.87 16.58 18.19
CA LEU A 34 -16.07 15.93 19.25
C LEU A 34 -14.59 16.31 19.12
N HIS A 35 -14.09 16.46 17.90
CA HIS A 35 -12.80 17.10 17.60
C HIS A 35 -13.02 18.38 16.79
N PRO A 36 -12.21 19.42 17.01
CA PRO A 36 -12.38 20.73 16.36
C PRO A 36 -12.07 20.70 14.86
N ASP A 37 -11.22 19.78 14.41
CA ASP A 37 -10.79 19.64 13.03
C ASP A 37 -10.17 18.26 12.78
N PHE A 38 -10.02 17.91 11.50
CA PHE A 38 -9.45 16.64 11.06
C PHE A 38 -8.01 16.41 11.49
N LYS A 39 -7.20 17.46 11.61
CA LYS A 39 -5.79 17.33 12.01
C LYS A 39 -5.68 16.97 13.49
N THR A 40 -6.52 17.57 14.32
CA THR A 40 -6.63 17.23 15.75
C THR A 40 -7.16 15.81 15.91
N ALA A 41 -8.23 15.45 15.19
CA ALA A 41 -8.80 14.10 15.21
C ALA A 41 -7.79 13.04 14.76
N ASP A 42 -7.05 13.27 13.67
CA ASP A 42 -6.02 12.34 13.17
C ASP A 42 -4.91 12.12 14.22
N ASN A 43 -4.39 13.19 14.82
CA ASN A 43 -3.33 13.05 15.84
C ASN A 43 -3.80 12.37 17.13
N GLU A 44 -5.05 12.57 17.54
CA GLU A 44 -5.59 12.01 18.79
C GLU A 44 -6.18 10.60 18.61
N MET A 45 -6.68 10.29 17.41
CA MET A 45 -7.36 9.02 17.11
C MET A 45 -6.45 8.02 16.37
N THR A 46 -5.34 8.46 15.77
CA THR A 46 -4.34 7.58 15.17
C THR A 46 -3.12 7.45 16.08
N HIS A 47 -2.47 6.28 16.03
CA HIS A 47 -1.22 6.05 16.74
C HIS A 47 -0.20 5.51 15.73
N PRO A 48 1.00 6.11 15.62
CA PRO A 48 2.05 5.56 14.76
C PRO A 48 2.40 4.17 15.29
N GLY A 49 2.26 3.16 14.43
CA GLY A 49 2.73 1.80 14.72
C GLY A 49 4.23 1.66 14.43
N ASP A 50 4.71 0.42 14.44
CA ASP A 50 6.13 0.13 14.21
C ASP A 50 6.58 0.59 12.82
N ILE A 51 7.71 1.30 12.78
CA ILE A 51 8.39 1.70 11.55
C ILE A 51 9.34 0.58 11.14
N PHE A 52 9.18 0.08 9.92
CA PHE A 52 10.09 -0.89 9.32
C PHE A 52 10.97 -0.19 8.30
N GLU A 53 12.24 -0.05 8.63
CA GLU A 53 13.26 0.42 7.70
C GLU A 53 13.58 -0.67 6.66
N PRO A 54 13.80 -0.30 5.39
CA PRO A 54 14.16 -1.25 4.35
C PRO A 54 15.57 -1.80 4.59
N ASP A 55 15.74 -3.10 4.41
CA ASP A 55 17.07 -3.68 4.23
C ASP A 55 17.50 -3.45 2.78
N ILE A 56 18.52 -2.61 2.59
CA ILE A 56 19.04 -2.22 1.28
C ILE A 56 19.46 -3.43 0.42
N LYS A 57 20.01 -4.49 1.03
CA LYS A 57 20.45 -5.69 0.31
C LYS A 57 19.26 -6.49 -0.19
N THR A 58 18.23 -6.56 0.64
CA THR A 58 16.98 -7.22 0.28
C THR A 58 16.22 -6.42 -0.78
N HIS A 59 16.26 -5.09 -0.71
CA HIS A 59 15.70 -4.20 -1.73
C HIS A 59 16.32 -4.40 -3.11
N GLU A 60 17.65 -4.47 -3.20
CA GLU A 60 18.36 -4.73 -4.46
C GLU A 60 17.94 -6.05 -5.13
N ILE A 61 17.73 -7.10 -4.34
CA ILE A 61 17.24 -8.39 -4.83
C ILE A 61 15.84 -8.23 -5.43
N TYR A 62 14.92 -7.59 -4.71
CA TYR A 62 13.55 -7.39 -5.18
C TYR A 62 13.48 -6.47 -6.40
N ASP A 63 14.26 -5.41 -6.44
CA ASP A 63 14.36 -4.51 -7.60
C ASP A 63 14.88 -5.25 -8.84
N ASN A 64 15.87 -6.14 -8.67
CA ASN A 64 16.38 -6.97 -9.75
C ASN A 64 15.32 -7.94 -10.26
N LEU A 65 14.62 -8.63 -9.36
CA LEU A 65 13.50 -9.52 -9.72
C LEU A 65 12.38 -8.76 -10.43
N TYR A 66 12.05 -7.56 -9.97
CA TYR A 66 11.04 -6.70 -10.59
C TYR A 66 11.44 -6.32 -12.02
N LYS A 67 12.60 -5.67 -12.19
CA LYS A 67 13.06 -5.14 -13.48
C LYS A 67 13.42 -6.23 -14.48
N ASN A 68 14.16 -7.25 -14.04
CA ASN A 68 14.74 -8.24 -14.94
C ASN A 68 13.84 -9.45 -15.19
N VAL A 69 12.89 -9.75 -14.31
CA VAL A 69 12.00 -10.91 -14.44
C VAL A 69 10.56 -10.46 -14.62
N TYR A 70 9.96 -9.81 -13.62
CA TYR A 70 8.53 -9.51 -13.61
C TYR A 70 8.11 -8.61 -14.77
N CYS A 71 8.78 -7.46 -14.98
CA CYS A 71 8.43 -6.54 -16.07
C CYS A 71 8.55 -7.20 -17.45
N LYS A 72 9.61 -7.98 -17.68
CA LYS A 72 9.83 -8.69 -18.95
C LYS A 72 8.79 -9.79 -19.16
N MET A 73 8.44 -10.53 -18.12
CA MET A 73 7.39 -11.55 -18.16
C MET A 73 6.03 -10.90 -18.44
N TYR A 74 5.64 -9.87 -17.68
CA TYR A 74 4.37 -9.17 -17.85
C TYR A 74 4.21 -8.58 -19.25
N ALA A 75 5.27 -8.00 -19.82
CA ALA A 75 5.26 -7.50 -21.18
C ALA A 75 4.92 -8.58 -22.23
N ARG A 76 5.31 -9.84 -21.99
CA ARG A 76 5.00 -10.99 -22.86
C ARG A 76 3.63 -11.59 -22.61
N VAL A 77 3.18 -11.61 -21.36
CA VAL A 77 1.87 -12.18 -20.98
C VAL A 77 0.73 -11.22 -21.34
N ARG A 78 0.93 -9.90 -21.24
CA ARG A 78 -0.10 -8.89 -21.52
C ARG A 78 -0.76 -9.01 -22.91
N PRO A 79 -0.01 -9.21 -24.02
CA PRO A 79 -0.61 -9.48 -25.32
C PRO A 79 -1.48 -10.74 -25.36
N LEU A 80 -1.09 -11.80 -24.64
CA LEU A 80 -1.84 -13.05 -24.60
C LEU A 80 -3.22 -12.86 -23.98
N TYR A 81 -3.35 -12.01 -22.95
CA TYR A 81 -4.65 -11.65 -22.41
C TYR A 81 -5.54 -10.93 -23.44
N LYS A 82 -4.97 -10.11 -24.33
CA LYS A 82 -5.73 -9.50 -25.44
C LYS A 82 -6.22 -10.56 -26.43
N THR A 83 -5.37 -11.55 -26.73
CA THR A 83 -5.73 -12.67 -27.60
C THR A 83 -6.84 -13.52 -26.97
N ILE A 84 -6.72 -13.88 -25.69
CA ILE A 84 -7.75 -14.60 -24.95
C ILE A 84 -9.07 -13.83 -25.02
N ARG A 85 -9.03 -12.53 -24.71
CA ARG A 85 -10.20 -11.64 -24.78
C ARG A 85 -10.87 -11.66 -26.15
N SER A 86 -10.08 -11.58 -27.22
CA SER A 86 -10.58 -11.65 -28.60
C SER A 86 -11.18 -13.01 -28.95
N ILE A 87 -10.72 -14.11 -28.36
CA ILE A 87 -11.25 -15.45 -28.59
C ILE A 87 -12.53 -15.66 -27.77
N THR A 88 -12.56 -15.17 -26.54
CA THR A 88 -13.67 -15.41 -25.60
C THR A 88 -14.81 -14.40 -25.74
N ASN A 89 -14.70 -13.40 -26.64
CA ASN A 89 -15.68 -12.32 -26.83
C ASN A 89 -16.08 -11.58 -25.53
N MET A 90 -15.13 -11.37 -24.61
CA MET A 90 -15.30 -10.54 -23.40
C MET A 90 -14.57 -9.20 -23.55
#